data_AF-A0AAD2AFN9-F1
#
_entry.id   AF-A0AAD2AFN9-F1
#
_cell.length_a   1.000
_cell.length_b   1.000
_cell.length_c   1.000
_cell.angle_alpha   90.00
_cell.angle_beta   90.00
_cell.angle_gamma   90.00
#
_symmetry.space_group_name_H-M   'P 1'
#
loop_
_entity.id
_entity.type
_entity.pdbx_description
1 polymer ?
#
loop_
_entity_poly.entity_id
_entity_poly.type
_entity_poly.pdbx_seq_one_letter_code
_entity_poly.pdbx_strand_id
1 'polypeptide(L)'
;MGDVWAWLLFFFTLIALVVILVYQLMCLADLEFDYINPYDSASRINRVVLPEFITQGVLCSLFLVTGHWIMSLLSVPYLYYNVRLYMRRQHLVDVTEIFNLLNWEKKQRLFKLGYVILLLFMSLFWMIYNALEDDEHSL
;
A
#
# COMPACT_ATOMS: atom_id res chain seq x y z
N MET A 1 -24.28 -0.53 -11.59
CA MET A 1 -23.92 -1.92 -11.14
C MET A 1 -22.44 -2.30 -11.32
N GLY A 2 -21.86 -2.28 -12.55
CA GLY A 2 -20.48 -2.77 -12.78
C GLY A 2 -19.40 -1.98 -12.02
N ASP A 3 -19.58 -0.67 -11.90
CA ASP A 3 -18.66 0.21 -11.16
C ASP A 3 -18.64 -0.08 -9.66
N VAL A 4 -19.77 -0.40 -9.04
CA VAL A 4 -19.83 -0.73 -7.60
C VAL A 4 -18.99 -1.96 -7.28
N TRP A 5 -19.01 -2.99 -8.15
CA TRP A 5 -18.18 -4.18 -8.00
C TRP A 5 -16.68 -3.87 -8.15
N ALA A 6 -16.32 -2.95 -9.07
CA ALA A 6 -14.94 -2.50 -9.21
C ALA A 6 -14.46 -1.73 -7.95
N TRP A 7 -15.28 -0.82 -7.42
CA TRP A 7 -15.00 -0.09 -6.19
C TRP A 7 -14.84 -1.01 -4.98
N LEU A 8 -15.66 -2.06 -4.86
CA LEU A 8 -15.49 -3.10 -3.84
C LEU A 8 -14.15 -3.81 -3.98
N LEU A 9 -13.75 -4.17 -5.20
CA LEU A 9 -12.46 -4.82 -5.44
C LEU A 9 -11.28 -3.91 -5.05
N PHE A 10 -11.35 -2.61 -5.37
CA PHE A 10 -10.34 -1.62 -4.95
C PHE A 10 -10.27 -1.51 -3.43
N PHE A 11 -11.41 -1.48 -2.77
CA PHE A 11 -11.49 -1.39 -1.32
C PHE A 11 -10.79 -2.58 -0.64
N PHE A 12 -11.09 -3.81 -1.04
CA PHE A 12 -10.42 -5.00 -0.49
C PHE A 12 -8.91 -5.02 -0.79
N THR A 13 -8.52 -4.59 -1.99
CA THR A 13 -7.11 -4.51 -2.38
C THR A 13 -6.35 -3.46 -1.55
N LEU A 14 -6.97 -2.31 -1.28
CA LEU A 14 -6.42 -1.26 -0.40
C LEU A 14 -6.30 -1.75 1.05
N ILE A 15 -7.29 -2.49 1.57
CA ILE A 15 -7.18 -3.12 2.89
C ILE A 15 -6.00 -4.09 2.94
N ALA A 16 -5.83 -4.94 1.92
CA ALA A 16 -4.71 -5.86 1.86
C ALA A 16 -3.35 -5.12 1.91
N LEU A 17 -3.23 -3.99 1.19
CA LEU A 17 -2.04 -3.12 1.26
C LEU A 17 -1.83 -2.52 2.65
N VAL A 18 -2.88 -2.05 3.32
CA VAL A 18 -2.80 -1.53 4.70
C VAL A 18 -2.29 -2.62 5.64
N VAL A 19 -2.83 -3.84 5.57
CA VAL A 19 -2.40 -4.96 6.42
C VAL A 19 -0.93 -5.29 6.18
N ILE A 20 -0.50 -5.33 4.93
CA ILE A 20 0.91 -5.57 4.56
C ILE A 20 1.83 -4.48 5.15
N LEU A 21 1.45 -3.20 5.02
CA LEU A 21 2.23 -2.08 5.57
C LEU A 21 2.28 -2.09 7.10
N VAL A 22 1.15 -2.39 7.75
CA VAL A 22 1.08 -2.51 9.22
C VAL A 22 1.93 -3.68 9.70
N TYR A 23 1.92 -4.83 9.01
CA TYR A 23 2.79 -5.96 9.34
C TYR A 23 4.27 -5.59 9.28
N GLN A 24 4.69 -4.86 8.23
CA GLN A 24 6.07 -4.36 8.13
C GLN A 24 6.43 -3.40 9.27
N LEU A 25 5.52 -2.49 9.65
CA LEU A 25 5.72 -1.58 10.78
C LEU A 25 5.80 -2.33 12.12
N MET A 26 5.02 -3.39 12.29
CA MET A 26 5.08 -4.25 13.47
C MET A 26 6.43 -4.96 13.56
N CYS A 27 6.93 -5.55 12.46
CA CYS A 27 8.27 -6.15 12.44
C CYS A 27 9.39 -5.15 12.74
N LEU A 28 9.25 -3.89 12.32
CA LEU A 28 10.21 -2.82 12.64
C LEU A 28 10.11 -2.37 14.10
N ALA A 29 8.90 -2.35 14.68
CA ALA A 29 8.69 -2.05 16.09
C ALA A 29 9.24 -3.19 16.98
N ASP A 30 8.99 -4.45 16.64
CA ASP A 30 9.55 -5.61 17.34
C ASP A 30 11.08 -5.61 17.36
N LEU A 31 11.70 -5.07 16.28
CA LEU A 31 13.13 -4.84 16.22
C LEU A 31 13.61 -3.71 17.13
N GLU A 32 12.85 -2.61 17.22
CA GLU A 32 13.17 -1.45 18.07
C GLU A 32 13.15 -1.80 19.57
N PHE A 33 12.26 -2.72 19.96
CA PHE A 33 12.16 -3.22 21.34
C PHE A 33 13.08 -4.41 21.65
N ASP A 34 14.03 -4.72 20.75
CA ASP A 34 15.06 -5.77 20.89
C ASP A 34 14.48 -7.19 21.11
N TYR A 35 13.26 -7.42 20.63
CA TYR A 35 12.54 -8.68 20.85
C TYR A 35 12.94 -9.78 19.85
N ILE A 36 13.55 -9.41 18.72
CA ILE A 36 13.82 -10.31 17.60
C ILE A 36 15.16 -9.99 16.92
N ASN A 37 15.80 -11.01 16.36
CA ASN A 37 17.09 -10.84 15.68
C ASN A 37 16.92 -9.97 14.42
N PRO A 38 17.79 -8.97 14.19
CA PRO A 38 17.77 -8.15 12.97
C PRO A 38 17.80 -8.97 11.67
N TYR A 39 18.44 -10.14 11.68
CA TYR A 39 18.44 -11.04 10.53
C TYR A 39 17.05 -11.61 10.20
N ASP A 40 16.29 -12.01 11.23
CA ASP A 40 14.94 -12.56 11.05
C ASP A 40 13.95 -11.49 10.60
N SER A 41 14.03 -10.28 11.17
CA SER A 41 13.20 -9.15 10.75
C SER A 41 13.49 -8.70 9.32
N ALA A 42 14.76 -8.58 8.93
CA ALA A 42 15.13 -8.21 7.56
C ALA A 42 14.59 -9.22 6.53
N SER A 43 14.71 -10.51 6.82
CA SER A 43 14.19 -11.59 5.96
C SER A 43 12.66 -11.54 5.83
N ARG A 44 11.94 -11.33 6.93
CA ARG A 44 10.47 -11.19 6.93
C ARG A 44 10.02 -9.96 6.15
N ILE A 45 10.65 -8.82 6.37
CA ILE A 45 10.34 -7.57 5.66
C ILE A 45 10.58 -7.76 4.15
N ASN A 46 11.72 -8.34 3.75
CA ASN A 46 12.03 -8.55 2.34
C ASN A 46 11.02 -9.47 1.64
N ARG A 47 10.56 -10.53 2.33
CA ARG A 47 9.53 -11.43 1.79
C ARG A 47 8.18 -10.73 1.60
N VAL A 48 7.89 -9.71 2.39
CA VAL A 48 6.61 -8.98 2.40
C VAL A 48 6.65 -7.69 1.55
N VAL A 49 7.84 -7.16 1.26
CA VAL A 49 8.03 -5.99 0.38
C VAL A 49 7.69 -6.31 -1.08
N LEU A 50 8.03 -7.51 -1.57
CA LEU A 50 7.67 -7.94 -2.93
C LEU A 50 6.15 -8.00 -3.16
N PRO A 51 5.34 -8.66 -2.31
CA PRO A 51 3.89 -8.68 -2.48
C PRO A 51 3.26 -7.29 -2.32
N GLU A 52 3.84 -6.36 -1.53
CA GLU A 52 3.40 -4.95 -1.51
C GLU A 52 3.50 -4.33 -2.90
N PHE A 53 4.67 -4.41 -3.55
CA PHE A 53 4.90 -3.82 -4.87
C PHE A 53 4.03 -4.45 -5.96
N ILE A 54 3.81 -5.75 -5.90
CA ILE A 54 2.94 -6.45 -6.85
C ILE A 54 1.49 -5.99 -6.65
N THR A 55 1.00 -5.98 -5.41
CA THR A 55 -0.39 -5.60 -5.10
C THR A 55 -0.65 -4.14 -5.49
N GLN A 56 0.31 -3.25 -5.23
CA GLN A 56 0.32 -1.87 -5.68
C GLN A 56 0.24 -1.75 -7.21
N GLY A 57 1.08 -2.50 -7.93
CA GLY A 57 1.11 -2.50 -9.39
C GLY A 57 -0.22 -2.95 -9.97
N VAL A 58 -0.76 -4.05 -9.43
CA VAL A 58 -2.08 -4.57 -9.79
C VAL A 58 -3.16 -3.52 -9.53
N LEU A 59 -3.18 -2.87 -8.36
CA LEU A 59 -4.15 -1.82 -8.04
C LEU A 59 -4.08 -0.66 -9.06
N CYS A 60 -2.88 -0.18 -9.39
CA CYS A 60 -2.70 0.88 -10.38
C CYS A 60 -3.16 0.45 -11.78
N SER A 61 -2.86 -0.79 -12.19
CA SER A 61 -3.33 -1.35 -13.46
C SER A 61 -4.85 -1.48 -13.50
N LEU A 62 -5.48 -1.91 -12.40
CA LEU A 62 -6.93 -2.03 -12.35
C LEU A 62 -7.64 -0.68 -12.41
N PHE A 63 -7.09 0.38 -11.78
CA PHE A 63 -7.60 1.74 -11.91
C PHE A 63 -7.51 2.28 -13.35
N LEU A 64 -6.45 1.92 -14.08
CA LEU A 64 -6.29 2.27 -15.49
C LEU A 64 -7.32 1.56 -16.38
N VAL A 65 -7.52 0.26 -16.17
CA VAL A 65 -8.47 -0.55 -16.97
C VAL A 65 -9.93 -0.14 -16.73
N THR A 66 -10.27 0.26 -15.51
CA THR A 66 -11.63 0.76 -15.18
C THR A 66 -11.84 2.23 -15.53
N GLY A 67 -10.85 2.92 -16.12
CA GLY A 67 -11.01 4.32 -16.55
C GLY A 67 -11.06 5.34 -15.40
N HIS A 68 -10.63 4.96 -14.19
CA HIS A 68 -10.62 5.85 -13.02
C HIS A 68 -9.32 6.67 -12.97
N TRP A 69 -9.21 7.64 -13.89
CA TRP A 69 -8.00 8.43 -14.11
C TRP A 69 -7.51 9.19 -12.87
N ILE A 70 -8.41 9.74 -12.05
CA ILE A 70 -8.05 10.51 -10.85
C ILE A 70 -7.38 9.61 -9.81
N MET A 71 -7.92 8.41 -9.58
CA MET A 71 -7.35 7.43 -8.65
C MET A 71 -6.05 6.83 -9.14
N SER A 72 -5.94 6.60 -10.45
CA SER A 72 -4.67 6.22 -11.08
C SER A 72 -3.62 7.30 -10.87
N LEU A 73 -3.95 8.57 -11.10
CA LEU A 73 -2.99 9.68 -10.97
C LEU A 73 -2.51 9.87 -9.52
N LEU A 74 -3.37 9.64 -8.51
CA LEU A 74 -2.92 9.57 -7.11
C LEU A 74 -2.04 8.35 -6.84
N SER A 75 -2.35 7.17 -7.40
CA SER A 75 -1.55 5.97 -7.12
C SER A 75 -0.18 5.95 -7.85
N VAL A 76 -0.02 6.73 -8.91
CA VAL A 76 1.23 6.89 -9.70
C VAL A 76 2.45 7.36 -8.88
N PRO A 77 2.42 8.44 -8.08
CA PRO A 77 3.60 8.85 -7.29
C PRO A 77 4.06 7.76 -6.31
N TYR A 78 3.13 7.01 -5.72
CA TYR A 78 3.46 5.91 -4.81
C TYR A 78 4.04 4.71 -5.58
N LEU A 79 3.49 4.37 -6.75
CA LEU A 79 4.06 3.36 -7.66
C LEU A 79 5.46 3.75 -8.15
N TYR A 80 5.65 5.00 -8.60
CA TYR A 80 6.93 5.51 -9.09
C TYR A 80 8.01 5.44 -8.00
N TYR A 81 7.65 5.81 -6.77
CA TYR A 81 8.54 5.68 -5.63
C TYR A 81 8.98 4.22 -5.40
N ASN A 82 8.02 3.29 -5.43
CA ASN A 82 8.29 1.86 -5.26
C ASN A 82 9.16 1.29 -6.41
N VAL A 83 8.88 1.66 -7.66
CA VAL A 83 9.66 1.24 -8.84
C VAL A 83 11.09 1.79 -8.79
N ARG A 84 11.26 3.06 -8.38
CA ARG A 84 12.58 3.67 -8.22
C ARG A 84 13.41 2.94 -7.15
N LEU A 85 12.78 2.54 -6.05
CA LEU A 85 13.41 1.79 -4.99
C LEU A 85 13.80 0.37 -5.45
N TYR A 86 12.94 -0.27 -6.24
CA TYR A 86 13.22 -1.57 -6.87
C TYR A 86 14.41 -1.49 -7.84
N MET A 87 14.45 -0.48 -8.72
CA MET A 87 15.57 -0.28 -9.66
C MET A 87 16.90 -0.03 -8.96
N ARG A 88 16.91 0.66 -7.81
CA ARG A 88 18.12 0.89 -7.02
C ARG A 88 18.59 -0.34 -6.23
N ARG A 89 17.89 -1.48 -6.33
CA ARG A 89 18.13 -2.71 -5.54
C ARG A 89 18.14 -2.49 -4.01
N GLN A 90 17.61 -1.34 -3.54
CA GLN A 90 17.45 -1.01 -2.13
C GLN A 90 16.16 -1.62 -1.54
N HIS A 91 15.60 -2.65 -2.18
CA HIS A 91 14.46 -3.39 -1.64
C HIS A 91 14.87 -4.35 -0.50
N LEU A 92 16.15 -4.72 -0.47
CA LEU A 92 16.76 -5.54 0.56
C LEU A 92 17.15 -4.64 1.73
N VAL A 93 16.60 -4.92 2.90
CA VAL A 93 17.01 -4.24 4.11
C VAL A 93 18.30 -4.89 4.59
N ASP A 94 19.40 -4.14 4.55
CA ASP A 94 20.70 -4.65 5.01
C ASP A 94 20.73 -4.68 6.55
N VAL A 95 21.02 -5.86 7.10
CA VAL A 95 20.99 -6.17 8.53
C VAL A 95 21.98 -5.30 9.31
N THR A 96 23.05 -4.85 8.65
CA THR A 96 24.13 -4.07 9.26
C THR A 96 23.79 -2.59 9.46
N GLU A 97 22.93 -2.01 8.62
CA GLU A 97 22.51 -0.59 8.72
C GLU A 97 21.07 -0.40 9.22
N ILE A 98 20.33 -1.49 9.42
CA ILE A 98 18.89 -1.47 9.75
C ILE A 98 18.58 -0.63 10.99
N PHE A 99 19.44 -0.65 12.01
CA PHE A 99 19.26 0.11 13.25
C PHE A 99 19.51 1.61 13.06
N ASN A 100 20.48 1.99 12.22
CA ASN A 100 20.82 3.38 11.98
C ASN A 100 19.79 4.06 11.06
N LEU A 101 19.22 3.32 10.11
CA LEU A 101 18.15 3.80 9.22
C LEU A 101 16.73 3.52 9.76
N LEU A 102 16.57 2.85 10.91
CA LEU A 102 15.28 2.37 11.42
C LEU A 102 14.26 3.51 11.54
N ASN A 103 14.66 4.61 12.15
CA ASN A 103 13.81 5.79 12.35
C ASN A 103 13.38 6.43 11.02
N TRP A 104 14.28 6.42 10.02
CA TRP A 104 13.98 6.95 8.69
C TRP A 104 13.02 6.03 7.93
N GLU A 105 13.31 4.73 7.88
CA GLU A 105 12.48 3.71 7.23
C GLU A 105 11.08 3.64 7.85
N LYS A 106 10.97 3.70 9.18
CA LYS A 106 9.69 3.73 9.90
C LYS A 106 8.87 4.96 9.52
N LYS A 107 9.48 6.16 9.51
CA LYS A 107 8.80 7.40 9.13
C LYS A 107 8.33 7.37 7.68
N GLN A 108 9.15 6.83 6.78
CA GLN A 108 8.81 6.66 5.37
C GLN A 108 7.63 5.68 5.17
N ARG A 109 7.63 4.54 5.86
CA ARG A 109 6.54 3.56 5.81
C ARG A 109 5.26 4.08 6.46
N LEU A 110 5.38 4.88 7.52
CA LEU A 110 4.23 5.54 8.16
C LEU A 110 3.61 6.59 7.24
N PHE A 111 4.43 7.34 6.48
CA PHE A 111 3.93 8.26 5.45
C PHE A 111 3.23 7.51 4.31
N LYS A 112 3.80 6.38 3.84
CA LYS A 112 3.13 5.50 2.86
C LYS A 112 1.80 4.98 3.38
N LEU A 113 1.75 4.53 4.64
CA LEU A 113 0.52 4.08 5.28
C LEU A 113 -0.54 5.19 5.31
N GLY A 114 -0.16 6.42 5.70
CA GLY A 114 -1.05 7.58 5.65
C GLY A 114 -1.59 7.83 4.24
N TYR A 115 -0.75 7.68 3.21
CA TYR A 115 -1.16 7.80 1.81
C TYR A 115 -2.19 6.74 1.40
N VAL A 116 -1.95 5.47 1.75
CA VAL A 116 -2.89 4.37 1.46
C VAL A 116 -4.21 4.53 2.22
N ILE A 117 -4.17 5.01 3.47
CA ILE A 117 -5.37 5.33 4.26
C ILE A 117 -6.18 6.44 3.59
N LEU A 118 -5.53 7.51 3.12
CA LEU A 118 -6.22 8.58 2.38
C LEU A 118 -6.87 8.05 1.09
N LEU A 119 -6.16 7.20 0.34
CA LEU A 119 -6.72 6.52 -0.83
C LEU A 119 -7.92 5.64 -0.47
N LEU A 120 -7.87 4.94 0.67
CA LEU A 120 -8.97 4.12 1.17
C LEU A 120 -10.21 4.98 1.48
N PHE A 121 -10.05 6.10 2.17
CA PHE A 121 -11.16 7.03 2.41
C PHE A 121 -11.75 7.60 1.11
N MET A 122 -10.89 7.99 0.16
CA MET A 122 -11.35 8.47 -1.14
C MET A 122 -12.10 7.37 -1.92
N SER A 123 -11.65 6.12 -1.83
CA SER A 123 -12.33 4.97 -2.48
C SER A 123 -13.70 4.70 -1.86
N LEU A 124 -13.83 4.82 -0.53
CA LEU A 124 -15.10 4.68 0.17
C LEU A 124 -16.08 5.79 -0.21
N PHE A 125 -15.61 7.04 -0.28
CA PHE A 125 -16.46 8.16 -0.69
C PHE A 125 -17.04 7.95 -2.09
N TRP A 126 -16.21 7.56 -3.05
CA TRP A 126 -16.66 7.29 -4.41
C TRP A 126 -17.58 6.07 -4.50
N MET A 127 -17.30 5.03 -3.72
CA MET A 127 -18.17 3.84 -3.65
C MET A 127 -19.57 4.21 -3.16
N ILE A 128 -19.69 4.99 -2.09
CA ILE A 128 -20.98 5.44 -1.54
C ILE A 128 -21.70 6.34 -2.55
N TYR A 129 -20.98 7.25 -3.19
CA TYR A 129 -21.55 8.15 -4.20
C TYR A 129 -22.15 7.37 -5.38
N ASN A 130 -21.40 6.42 -5.96
CA ASN A 130 -21.90 5.59 -7.05
C ASN A 130 -23.05 4.68 -6.61
N ALA A 131 -23.02 4.16 -5.38
CA ALA A 131 -24.11 3.34 -4.86
C ALA A 131 -25.41 4.14 -4.70
N LEU A 132 -25.31 5.40 -4.25
CA LEU A 132 -26.47 6.29 -4.10
C LEU A 132 -27.06 6.68 -5.46
N GLU A 133 -26.22 6.96 -6.46
CA GLU A 133 -26.64 7.31 -7.82
C GLU A 133 -27.29 6.11 -8.54
N ASP A 134 -26.78 4.88 -8.33
CA ASP A 134 -27.40 3.64 -8.81
C ASP A 134 -28.82 3.45 -8.21
N ASP A 135 -29.03 3.80 -6.93
CA ASP A 135 -30.34 3.74 -6.27
C ASP A 135 -31.32 4.78 -6.84
N GLU A 136 -30.88 6.02 -7.07
CA GLU A 136 -31.73 7.10 -7.61
C GLU A 136 -32.18 6.83 -9.05
N HIS A 137 -31.35 6.16 -9.86
CA HIS A 137 -31.71 5.74 -11.23
C HIS A 137 -32.64 4.52 -11.31
N SER A 138 -32.84 3.81 -10.20
CA SER A 138 -33.72 2.62 -10.14
C SER A 138 -35.18 2.93 -9.78
N LEU A 139 -35.48 4.19 -9.44
CA LEU A 139 -36.82 4.75 -9.18
C LEU A 139 -37.44 5.37 -10.43
#